data_AF-A0A1J1LSC9-F1
#
_entry.id   AF-A0A1J1LSC9-F1
#
_cell.length_a   1.000
_cell.length_b   1.000
_cell.length_c   1.000
_cell.angle_alpha   90.00
_cell.angle_beta   90.00
_cell.angle_gamma   90.00
#
_symmetry.space_group_name_H-M   'P 1'
#
loop_
_entity.id
_entity.type
_entity.pdbx_description
1 polymer ?
#
loop_
_entity_poly.entity_id
_entity_poly.type
_entity_poly.pdbx_seq_one_letter_code
_entity_poly.pdbx_strand_id
1 'polypeptide(L)'
;MKNKTTQSESANFSNPNEIMNNTETPELELERDEFADPQYLDPNARLPRIQALRGTTAKLCGYFIPTKQMAKAGWLNFDEKLLTTYTFEVTGIEEQGLLIPAPRMLVCPRTPTLAYDRKATKESKQITLLGRYLPEHKEDENIGNTQYFEVFLVDENNQPLHQVPLSYRASGANQATFATHWQEFIDEMTACHAITNRMAARGKNNLFKCLCVFCFTTARELAGTKQKSPACKVISHEVPTLETWKQYFVGFNKENKQKVWEALQPAQPLLIPEHQANPNTRHQLPSASSVQHPDY
;
A
#
# COMPACT_ATOMS: atom_id res chain seq x y z
N MET A 1 -35.65 63.75 -13.41
CA MET A 1 -36.67 64.28 -14.34
C MET A 1 -36.20 64.04 -15.77
N LYS A 2 -37.19 63.87 -16.66
CA LYS A 2 -37.16 63.38 -18.04
C LYS A 2 -36.22 64.12 -19.02
N ASN A 3 -35.45 63.30 -19.76
CA ASN A 3 -35.35 63.18 -21.22
C ASN A 3 -35.01 64.35 -22.17
N LYS A 4 -34.07 63.97 -23.07
CA LYS A 4 -34.09 64.04 -24.55
C LYS A 4 -33.51 65.28 -25.26
N THR A 5 -32.25 65.11 -25.68
CA THR A 5 -31.80 64.87 -27.06
C THR A 5 -32.54 65.54 -28.22
N THR A 6 -31.77 66.19 -29.10
CA THR A 6 -32.04 66.17 -30.56
C THR A 6 -30.72 66.12 -31.32
N GLN A 7 -30.73 65.31 -32.39
CA GLN A 7 -29.65 64.86 -33.27
C GLN A 7 -29.54 65.70 -34.55
N SER A 8 -28.41 65.58 -35.25
CA SER A 8 -28.20 65.46 -36.73
C SER A 8 -26.67 65.55 -36.96
N GLU A 9 -25.95 64.88 -37.87
CA GLU A 9 -26.19 64.05 -39.08
C GLU A 9 -24.83 63.34 -39.40
N SER A 10 -24.77 62.00 -39.58
CA SER A 10 -24.48 61.21 -40.82
C SER A 10 -23.12 61.50 -41.54
N ALA A 11 -22.31 60.55 -42.05
CA ALA A 11 -22.47 59.15 -42.46
C ALA A 11 -21.12 58.34 -42.55
N ASN A 12 -21.24 57.02 -42.37
CA ASN A 12 -20.51 55.85 -42.92
C ASN A 12 -18.97 55.82 -43.12
N PHE A 13 -18.31 54.79 -42.55
CA PHE A 13 -17.79 53.61 -43.27
C PHE A 13 -17.15 52.56 -42.31
N SER A 14 -17.47 51.26 -42.54
CA SER A 14 -16.70 50.03 -42.25
C SER A 14 -16.56 49.47 -40.81
N ASN A 15 -17.11 48.26 -40.61
CA ASN A 15 -16.65 47.21 -39.66
C ASN A 15 -15.80 46.19 -40.47
N PRO A 16 -14.91 45.31 -39.94
CA PRO A 16 -15.09 44.54 -38.69
C PRO A 16 -13.81 44.12 -37.89
N ASN A 17 -14.05 43.48 -36.73
CA ASN A 17 -13.31 42.39 -36.05
C ASN A 17 -11.93 42.58 -35.37
N GLU A 18 -11.96 42.24 -34.06
CA GLU A 18 -11.11 41.29 -33.32
C GLU A 18 -9.59 41.27 -33.53
N ILE A 19 -8.85 41.30 -32.42
CA ILE A 19 -7.99 40.18 -31.97
C ILE A 19 -7.80 40.33 -30.46
N MET A 20 -8.43 39.42 -29.69
CA MET A 20 -8.02 39.07 -28.34
C MET A 20 -6.81 38.15 -28.45
N ASN A 21 -5.67 38.54 -27.88
CA ASN A 21 -4.53 37.64 -27.73
C ASN A 21 -4.78 36.68 -26.57
N ASN A 22 -5.45 35.56 -26.85
CA ASN A 22 -5.32 34.35 -26.04
C ASN A 22 -3.92 33.78 -26.30
N THR A 23 -3.02 33.93 -25.33
CA THR A 23 -1.78 33.15 -25.31
C THR A 23 -2.13 31.79 -24.74
N GLU A 24 -2.69 30.91 -25.58
CA GLU A 24 -2.78 29.49 -25.28
C GLU A 24 -1.36 28.96 -25.14
N THR A 25 -1.04 28.46 -23.96
CA THR A 25 0.20 27.71 -23.75
C THR A 25 0.01 26.41 -24.53
N PRO A 26 0.88 26.05 -25.49
CA PRO A 26 0.68 24.85 -26.27
C PRO A 26 0.73 23.65 -25.34
N GLU A 27 -0.40 22.95 -25.24
CA GLU A 27 -0.48 21.63 -24.62
C GLU A 27 0.40 20.71 -25.47
N LEU A 28 1.62 20.42 -24.98
CA LEU A 28 2.53 19.48 -25.63
C LEU A 28 1.80 18.14 -25.72
N GLU A 29 1.33 17.77 -26.91
CA GLU A 29 0.83 16.43 -27.17
C GLU A 29 1.96 15.44 -26.83
N LEU A 30 1.75 14.70 -25.74
CA LEU A 30 2.66 13.67 -25.27
C LEU A 30 2.62 12.51 -26.28
N GLU A 31 3.46 12.58 -27.31
CA GLU A 31 3.64 11.49 -28.26
C GLU A 31 4.31 10.32 -27.53
N ARG A 32 3.51 9.28 -27.24
CA ARG A 32 3.98 8.04 -26.63
C ARG A 32 4.49 7.12 -27.73
N ASP A 33 5.68 6.54 -27.53
CA ASP A 33 6.21 5.54 -28.45
C ASP A 33 5.49 4.18 -28.34
N GLU A 34 5.84 3.24 -29.22
CA GLU A 34 5.24 1.90 -29.27
C GLU A 34 5.43 1.09 -27.97
N PHE A 35 6.46 1.39 -27.18
CA PHE A 35 6.80 0.67 -25.94
C PHE A 35 6.04 1.20 -24.72
N ALA A 36 5.24 2.26 -24.87
CA ALA A 36 4.29 2.72 -23.86
C ALA A 36 3.06 1.82 -23.72
N ASP A 37 2.90 0.82 -24.59
CA ASP A 37 1.82 -0.15 -24.51
C ASP A 37 1.97 -1.07 -23.28
N PRO A 38 0.89 -1.30 -22.49
CA PRO A 38 0.91 -2.20 -21.34
C PRO A 38 1.44 -3.62 -21.60
N GLN A 39 1.43 -4.11 -22.85
CA GLN A 39 1.99 -5.42 -23.22
C GLN A 39 3.49 -5.55 -22.93
N TYR A 40 4.22 -4.44 -22.88
CA TYR A 40 5.66 -4.42 -22.59
C TYR A 40 5.97 -4.33 -21.09
N LEU A 41 4.94 -4.26 -20.23
CA LEU A 41 5.12 -4.27 -18.79
C LEU A 41 5.32 -5.71 -18.31
N ASP A 42 6.45 -5.98 -17.64
CA ASP A 42 6.65 -7.25 -16.93
C ASP A 42 5.73 -7.30 -15.70
N PRO A 43 4.72 -8.20 -15.67
CA PRO A 43 3.79 -8.30 -14.55
C PRO A 43 4.46 -8.78 -13.25
N ASN A 44 5.68 -9.32 -13.35
CA ASN A 44 6.48 -9.78 -12.20
C ASN A 44 7.61 -8.80 -11.84
N ALA A 45 7.63 -7.61 -12.45
CA ALA A 45 8.64 -6.61 -12.17
C ALA A 45 8.68 -6.29 -10.67
N ARG A 46 9.90 -6.17 -10.12
CA ARG A 46 10.06 -5.85 -8.71
C ARG A 46 9.57 -4.44 -8.43
N LEU A 47 8.49 -4.34 -7.65
CA LEU A 47 7.93 -3.07 -7.23
C LEU A 47 8.91 -2.24 -6.37
N PRO A 48 8.86 -0.91 -6.45
CA PRO A 48 9.57 -0.02 -5.53
C PRO A 48 9.17 -0.29 -4.08
N ARG A 49 10.10 -0.11 -3.14
CA ARG A 49 9.88 -0.48 -1.72
C ARG A 49 9.50 0.71 -0.83
N ILE A 50 8.69 0.42 0.18
CA ILE A 50 8.46 1.24 1.38
C ILE A 50 8.78 0.42 2.63
N GLN A 51 9.32 1.06 3.67
CA GLN A 51 9.68 0.37 4.91
C GLN A 51 9.29 1.16 6.16
N ALA A 52 8.81 0.47 7.19
CA ALA A 52 8.61 1.08 8.50
C ALA A 52 9.97 1.22 9.22
N LEU A 53 10.34 2.44 9.58
CA LEU A 53 11.54 2.77 10.34
C LEU A 53 11.16 3.06 11.79
N ARG A 54 11.81 2.38 12.73
CA ARG A 54 11.67 2.66 14.18
C ARG A 54 12.22 4.03 14.57
N GLY A 55 13.18 4.57 13.80
CA GLY A 55 13.93 5.77 14.13
C GLY A 55 14.88 5.62 15.32
N THR A 56 15.97 6.40 15.30
CA THR A 56 16.79 6.65 16.48
C THR A 56 16.02 7.52 17.50
N THR A 57 15.17 8.41 16.99
CA THR A 57 14.27 9.29 17.74
C THR A 57 12.82 9.12 17.28
N ALA A 58 11.87 9.62 18.08
CA ALA A 58 10.45 9.59 17.72
C ALA A 58 10.13 10.33 16.41
N LYS A 59 10.86 11.41 16.08
CA LYS A 59 10.70 12.17 14.84
C LYS A 59 11.12 11.40 13.60
N LEU A 60 12.00 10.41 13.75
CA LEU A 60 12.49 9.55 12.67
C LEU A 60 11.73 8.20 12.60
N CYS A 61 10.62 8.10 13.32
CA CYS A 61 9.74 6.94 13.29
C CYS A 61 8.63 7.16 12.26
N GLY A 62 8.39 6.17 11.41
CA GLY A 62 7.36 6.24 10.38
C GLY A 62 7.70 5.40 9.16
N TYR A 63 6.98 5.64 8.08
CA TYR A 63 7.16 4.93 6.82
C TYR A 63 8.11 5.71 5.91
N PHE A 64 9.15 5.05 5.42
CA PHE A 64 10.21 5.68 4.66
C PHE A 64 10.30 5.12 3.25
N ILE A 65 10.38 6.04 2.28
CA ILE A 65 10.56 5.74 0.87
C ILE A 65 11.84 6.46 0.41
N PRO A 66 12.93 5.73 0.12
CA PRO A 66 14.14 6.34 -0.40
C PRO A 66 13.89 7.05 -1.74
N THR A 67 14.62 8.13 -2.04
CA THR A 67 14.47 8.90 -3.29
C THR A 67 14.57 8.01 -4.54
N LYS A 68 15.48 7.03 -4.54
CA LYS A 68 15.62 6.05 -5.63
C LYS A 68 14.37 5.19 -5.83
N GLN A 69 13.63 4.90 -4.76
CA GLN A 69 12.37 4.15 -4.83
C GLN A 69 11.20 5.06 -5.24
N MET A 70 11.21 6.33 -4.81
CA MET A 70 10.24 7.33 -5.27
C MET A 70 10.31 7.55 -6.79
N ALA A 71 11.53 7.67 -7.34
CA ALA A 71 11.74 7.79 -8.78
C ALA A 71 11.18 6.57 -9.54
N LYS A 72 11.45 5.35 -9.04
CA LYS A 72 10.88 4.11 -9.60
C LYS A 72 9.36 4.03 -9.48
N ALA A 73 8.79 4.65 -8.45
CA ALA A 73 7.34 4.69 -8.24
C ALA A 73 6.63 5.71 -9.15
N GLY A 74 7.38 6.58 -9.85
CA GLY A 74 6.81 7.66 -10.65
C GLY A 74 6.07 8.67 -9.77
N TRP A 75 6.73 9.16 -8.71
CA TRP A 75 6.15 10.13 -7.77
C TRP A 75 5.64 11.38 -8.49
N LEU A 76 4.48 11.87 -8.07
CA LEU A 76 3.78 13.00 -8.68
C LEU A 76 3.97 14.26 -7.82
N ASN A 77 4.27 15.39 -8.46
CA ASN A 77 4.28 16.74 -7.85
C ASN A 77 4.99 16.80 -6.47
N PHE A 78 6.21 16.28 -6.39
CA PHE A 78 6.97 16.20 -5.14
C PHE A 78 7.72 17.49 -4.79
N ASP A 79 7.63 17.92 -3.52
CA ASP A 79 8.50 18.98 -2.98
C ASP A 79 9.74 18.36 -2.31
N GLU A 80 10.91 18.57 -2.90
CA GLU A 80 12.21 18.09 -2.39
C GLU A 80 12.52 18.57 -0.97
N LYS A 81 11.90 19.67 -0.51
CA LYS A 81 12.07 20.16 0.86
C LYS A 81 11.50 19.22 1.92
N LEU A 82 10.64 18.28 1.53
CA LEU A 82 10.08 17.26 2.42
C LEU A 82 11.02 16.07 2.62
N LEU A 83 12.16 16.03 1.93
CA LEU A 83 13.15 14.96 2.08
C LEU A 83 13.81 15.00 3.46
N THR A 84 13.97 13.82 4.03
CA THR A 84 14.67 13.57 5.29
C THR A 84 15.88 12.69 5.02
N THR A 85 17.03 13.03 5.61
CA THR A 85 18.18 12.14 5.66
C THR A 85 18.03 11.18 6.84
N TYR A 86 18.08 9.88 6.57
CA TYR A 86 18.02 8.84 7.58
C TYR A 86 19.34 8.07 7.66
N THR A 87 19.92 8.00 8.85
CA THR A 87 21.14 7.21 9.12
C THR A 87 20.77 5.86 9.74
N PHE A 88 21.12 4.76 9.07
CA PHE A 88 20.87 3.41 9.57
C PHE A 88 21.88 3.02 10.65
N GLU A 89 21.45 2.97 11.93
CA GLU A 89 22.30 2.71 13.10
C GLU A 89 23.27 1.52 12.95
N VAL A 90 22.83 0.44 12.29
CA VAL A 90 23.62 -0.80 12.17
C VAL A 90 24.72 -0.69 11.12
N THR A 91 24.49 0.07 10.04
CA THR A 91 25.41 0.15 8.90
C THR A 91 26.13 1.49 8.80
N GLY A 92 25.64 2.53 9.49
CA GLY A 92 26.10 3.91 9.35
C GLY A 92 25.74 4.56 8.01
N ILE A 93 25.02 3.85 7.13
CA ILE A 93 24.66 4.36 5.80
C ILE A 93 23.61 5.45 5.96
N GLU A 94 23.80 6.55 5.26
CA GLU A 94 22.79 7.59 5.10
C GLU A 94 22.02 7.39 3.80
N GLU A 95 20.69 7.51 3.90
CA GLU A 95 19.80 7.46 2.74
C GLU A 95 18.82 8.64 2.84
N GLN A 96 18.66 9.37 1.74
CA GLN A 96 17.67 10.43 1.64
C GLN A 96 16.35 9.83 1.12
N GLY A 97 15.23 10.31 1.66
CA GLY A 97 13.91 9.88 1.23
C GLY A 97 12.79 10.61 1.95
N LEU A 98 11.56 10.24 1.61
CA LEU A 98 10.37 10.76 2.25
C LEU A 98 10.03 9.92 3.49
N LEU A 99 9.90 10.56 4.64
CA LEU A 99 9.45 9.95 5.89
C LEU A 99 8.03 10.41 6.20
N ILE A 100 7.11 9.46 6.37
CA ILE A 100 5.68 9.70 6.60
C ILE A 100 5.26 9.05 7.92
N PRO A 101 5.13 9.82 9.03
CA PRO A 101 4.69 9.29 10.31
C PRO A 101 3.19 8.96 10.37
N ALA A 102 2.40 9.67 9.55
CA ALA A 102 0.94 9.54 9.48
C ALA A 102 0.47 9.32 8.03
N PRO A 103 0.70 8.13 7.46
CA PRO A 103 0.38 7.88 6.05
C PRO A 103 -1.12 7.65 5.82
N ARG A 104 -1.55 7.98 4.60
CA ARG A 104 -2.85 7.61 4.02
C ARG A 104 -2.60 6.58 2.91
N MET A 105 -3.11 5.37 3.06
CA MET A 105 -2.74 4.22 2.21
C MET A 105 -3.94 3.42 1.71
N LEU A 106 -3.95 3.08 0.43
CA LEU A 106 -4.71 1.95 -0.09
C LEU A 106 -3.87 0.69 0.09
N VAL A 107 -4.44 -0.38 0.66
CA VAL A 107 -3.68 -1.57 1.08
C VAL A 107 -4.22 -2.84 0.43
N CYS A 108 -3.35 -3.59 -0.24
CA CYS A 108 -3.64 -4.92 -0.77
C CYS A 108 -2.72 -5.98 -0.14
N PRO A 109 -3.24 -6.88 0.72
CA PRO A 109 -2.46 -8.00 1.22
C PRO A 109 -2.11 -8.98 0.09
N ARG A 110 -0.82 -9.34 -0.01
CA ARG A 110 -0.34 -10.33 -0.99
C ARG A 110 -0.07 -11.70 -0.38
N THR A 111 0.19 -11.76 0.92
CA THR A 111 0.38 -13.01 1.65
C THR A 111 -0.52 -13.04 2.89
N PRO A 112 -0.82 -14.21 3.46
CA PRO A 112 -1.21 -14.28 4.87
C PRO A 112 -0.04 -13.79 5.75
N THR A 113 -0.26 -13.72 7.07
CA THR A 113 0.86 -13.63 8.01
C THR A 113 1.71 -14.90 7.89
N LEU A 114 2.99 -14.73 7.61
CA LEU A 114 3.97 -15.79 7.43
C LEU A 114 4.90 -15.85 8.64
N ALA A 115 5.33 -17.07 8.97
CA ALA A 115 6.42 -17.32 9.89
C ALA A 115 7.76 -17.29 9.14
N TYR A 116 8.80 -16.77 9.79
CA TYR A 116 10.17 -16.86 9.30
C TYR A 116 11.14 -17.19 10.44
N ASP A 117 12.22 -17.89 10.12
CA ASP A 117 13.28 -18.21 11.07
C ASP A 117 14.25 -17.02 11.21
N ARG A 118 14.37 -16.47 12.41
CA ARG A 118 15.21 -15.29 12.68
C ARG A 118 16.70 -15.59 12.60
N LYS A 119 17.16 -16.73 13.13
CA LYS A 119 18.57 -17.13 13.09
C LYS A 119 19.01 -17.42 11.65
N ALA A 120 18.28 -18.27 10.94
CA ALA A 120 18.58 -18.59 9.54
C ALA A 120 18.49 -17.35 8.64
N THR A 121 17.55 -16.44 8.90
CA THR A 121 17.47 -15.16 8.16
C THR A 121 18.69 -14.27 8.41
N LYS A 122 19.19 -14.23 9.65
CA LYS A 122 20.38 -13.44 10.00
C LYS A 122 21.64 -14.00 9.35
N GLU A 123 21.79 -15.32 9.34
CA GLU A 123 22.95 -16.02 8.77
C GLU A 123 22.98 -15.93 7.24
N SER A 124 21.85 -16.18 6.57
CA SER A 124 21.76 -16.14 5.11
C SER A 124 21.63 -14.73 4.51
N LYS A 125 21.31 -13.73 5.34
CA LYS A 125 20.90 -12.36 4.92
C LYS A 125 19.69 -12.34 3.96
N GLN A 126 18.95 -13.44 3.89
CA GLN A 126 17.72 -13.59 3.11
C GLN A 126 16.62 -14.11 4.04
N ILE A 127 15.36 -13.78 3.76
CA ILE A 127 14.28 -14.24 4.64
C ILE A 127 14.02 -15.73 4.45
N THR A 128 14.18 -16.50 5.54
CA THR A 128 13.88 -17.94 5.54
C THR A 128 12.46 -18.17 6.02
N LEU A 129 11.53 -18.37 5.07
CA LEU A 129 10.11 -18.57 5.35
C LEU A 129 9.82 -19.99 5.84
N LEU A 130 8.97 -20.09 6.86
CA LEU A 130 8.53 -21.35 7.47
C LEU A 130 7.07 -21.69 7.08
N GLY A 131 6.41 -20.86 6.28
CA GLY A 131 4.99 -20.99 5.93
C GLY A 131 4.11 -20.01 6.69
N ARG A 132 2.86 -20.38 6.97
CA ARG A 132 1.91 -19.51 7.69
C ARG A 132 2.32 -19.34 9.15
N TYR A 133 2.08 -18.15 9.69
CA TYR A 133 2.24 -17.91 11.12
C TYR A 133 1.03 -18.45 11.88
N LEU A 134 1.26 -19.33 12.84
CA LEU A 134 0.25 -19.99 13.66
C LEU A 134 0.38 -19.56 15.14
N PRO A 135 -0.68 -19.68 15.95
CA PRO A 135 -0.66 -19.26 17.36
C PRO A 135 0.49 -19.85 18.18
N GLU A 136 0.87 -21.10 17.94
CA GLU A 136 1.97 -21.81 18.61
C GLU A 136 3.35 -21.14 18.38
N HIS A 137 3.54 -20.42 17.28
CA HIS A 137 4.78 -19.71 16.98
C HIS A 137 4.99 -18.48 17.89
N LYS A 138 3.98 -18.05 18.64
CA LYS A 138 4.07 -16.88 19.52
C LYS A 138 5.09 -17.08 20.64
N GLU A 139 5.25 -18.32 21.09
CA GLU A 139 6.11 -18.67 22.22
C GLU A 139 7.55 -18.99 21.79
N ASP A 140 7.82 -19.16 20.49
CA ASP A 140 9.15 -19.41 19.94
C ASP A 140 9.86 -18.10 19.58
N GLU A 141 10.89 -17.76 20.36
CA GLU A 141 11.71 -16.56 20.15
C GLU A 141 12.49 -16.56 18.83
N ASN A 142 12.74 -17.73 18.25
CA ASN A 142 13.40 -17.84 16.95
C ASN A 142 12.44 -17.58 15.79
N ILE A 143 11.12 -17.67 16.01
CA ILE A 143 10.15 -17.44 14.95
C ILE A 143 9.72 -15.98 14.94
N GLY A 144 9.79 -15.36 13.76
CA GLY A 144 9.26 -14.04 13.50
C GLY A 144 8.01 -14.09 12.63
N ASN A 145 7.16 -13.07 12.75
CA ASN A 145 6.02 -12.84 11.88
C ASN A 145 6.36 -11.82 10.79
N THR A 146 5.92 -12.07 9.56
CA THR A 146 6.04 -11.13 8.44
C THR A 146 4.81 -11.21 7.56
N GLN A 147 4.48 -10.13 6.85
CA GLN A 147 3.43 -10.12 5.85
C GLN A 147 3.80 -9.17 4.73
N TYR A 148 3.47 -9.55 3.50
CA TYR A 148 3.71 -8.73 2.31
C TYR A 148 2.40 -8.09 1.85
N PHE A 149 2.50 -6.79 1.59
CA PHE A 149 1.44 -5.97 1.05
C PHE A 149 1.95 -5.22 -0.17
N GLU A 150 1.02 -4.81 -1.01
CA GLU A 150 1.21 -3.73 -1.96
C GLU A 150 0.35 -2.55 -1.54
N VAL A 151 0.89 -1.34 -1.67
CA VAL A 151 0.23 -0.13 -1.19
C VAL A 151 0.33 1.02 -2.19
N PHE A 152 -0.70 1.87 -2.21
CA PHE A 152 -0.61 3.21 -2.76
C PHE A 152 -0.73 4.24 -1.63
N LEU A 153 0.18 5.21 -1.62
CA LEU A 153 0.01 6.41 -0.83
C LEU A 153 -0.89 7.39 -1.57
N VAL A 154 -1.77 8.06 -0.83
CA VAL A 154 -2.66 9.09 -1.36
C VAL A 154 -2.57 10.38 -0.56
N ASP A 155 -2.95 11.51 -1.17
CA ASP A 155 -3.07 12.81 -0.51
C ASP A 155 -4.39 12.94 0.30
N GLU A 156 -4.66 14.13 0.84
CA GLU A 156 -5.92 14.44 1.52
C GLU A 156 -7.16 14.37 0.60
N ASN A 157 -6.98 14.47 -0.71
CA ASN A 157 -8.04 14.40 -1.73
C ASN A 157 -8.19 12.98 -2.31
N ASN A 158 -7.51 11.99 -1.71
CA ASN A 158 -7.43 10.61 -2.15
C ASN A 158 -6.89 10.44 -3.59
N GLN A 159 -6.03 11.36 -4.03
CA GLN A 159 -5.26 11.22 -5.27
C GLN A 159 -3.96 10.46 -4.98
N PRO A 160 -3.57 9.49 -5.84
CA PRO A 160 -2.30 8.79 -5.70
C PRO A 160 -1.10 9.77 -5.70
N LEU A 161 -0.14 9.54 -4.81
CA LEU A 161 1.12 10.28 -4.79
C LEU A 161 2.16 9.75 -5.80
N HIS A 162 1.89 8.58 -6.38
CA HIS A 162 2.80 7.88 -7.26
C HIS A 162 2.02 6.98 -8.23
N GLN A 163 2.65 6.56 -9.32
CA GLN A 163 1.99 5.82 -10.41
C GLN A 163 2.08 4.30 -10.24
N VAL A 164 3.16 3.80 -9.64
CA VAL A 164 3.41 2.36 -9.44
C VAL A 164 3.21 2.00 -7.96
N PRO A 165 2.54 0.89 -7.60
CA PRO A 165 2.40 0.48 -6.20
C PRO A 165 3.75 0.25 -5.51
N LEU A 166 3.76 0.44 -4.20
CA LEU A 166 4.92 0.14 -3.36
C LEU A 166 4.77 -1.25 -2.74
N SER A 167 5.83 -2.05 -2.81
CA SER A 167 5.95 -3.27 -2.01
C SER A 167 6.28 -2.93 -0.56
N TYR A 168 5.45 -3.44 0.35
CA TYR A 168 5.59 -3.25 1.77
C TYR A 168 5.70 -4.59 2.49
N ARG A 169 6.86 -4.84 3.09
CA ARG A 169 7.06 -5.97 4.01
C ARG A 169 6.94 -5.48 5.44
N ALA A 170 5.84 -5.84 6.11
CA ALA A 170 5.69 -5.62 7.54
C ALA A 170 6.30 -6.81 8.30
N SER A 171 7.03 -6.57 9.40
CA SER A 171 7.53 -7.65 10.25
C SER A 171 7.45 -7.31 11.74
N GLY A 172 7.42 -8.34 12.60
CA GLY A 172 7.48 -8.15 14.06
C GLY A 172 6.30 -7.36 14.62
N ALA A 173 6.59 -6.49 15.58
CA ALA A 173 5.59 -5.64 16.24
C ALA A 173 4.88 -4.66 15.27
N ASN A 174 5.60 -4.21 14.24
CA ASN A 174 5.02 -3.36 13.21
C ASN A 174 3.98 -4.12 12.39
N GLN A 175 4.25 -5.36 11.98
CA GLN A 175 3.24 -6.19 11.30
C GLN A 175 2.03 -6.45 12.18
N ALA A 176 2.24 -6.82 13.45
CA ALA A 176 1.14 -7.12 14.35
C ALA A 176 0.22 -5.91 14.51
N THR A 177 0.78 -4.73 14.81
CA THR A 177 -0.03 -3.51 14.99
C THR A 177 -0.66 -2.99 13.71
N PHE A 178 0.06 -3.02 12.59
CA PHE A 178 -0.48 -2.63 11.29
C PHE A 178 -1.65 -3.52 10.89
N ALA A 179 -1.51 -4.85 10.99
CA ALA A 179 -2.57 -5.78 10.63
C ALA A 179 -3.80 -5.66 11.54
N THR A 180 -3.61 -5.44 12.85
CA THR A 180 -4.70 -5.20 13.80
C THR A 180 -5.50 -3.95 13.40
N HIS A 181 -4.84 -2.79 13.29
CA HIS A 181 -5.55 -1.56 12.98
C HIS A 181 -6.13 -1.55 11.55
N TRP A 182 -5.48 -2.19 10.59
CA TRP A 182 -6.04 -2.34 9.26
C TRP A 182 -7.32 -3.18 9.26
N GLN A 183 -7.34 -4.27 10.02
CA GLN A 183 -8.53 -5.13 10.12
C GLN A 183 -9.68 -4.43 10.86
N GLU A 184 -9.38 -3.74 11.96
CA GLU A 184 -10.35 -2.90 12.69
C GLU A 184 -10.99 -1.85 11.76
N PHE A 185 -10.16 -1.07 11.06
CA PHE A 185 -10.62 -0.08 10.10
C PHE A 185 -11.51 -0.68 8.99
N ILE A 186 -11.16 -1.86 8.46
CA ILE A 186 -11.97 -2.55 7.45
C ILE A 186 -13.32 -3.00 8.02
N ASP A 187 -13.37 -3.42 9.28
CA ASP A 187 -14.61 -3.81 9.95
C ASP A 187 -15.51 -2.59 10.18
N GLU A 188 -14.94 -1.45 10.57
CA GLU A 188 -15.64 -0.17 10.70
C GLU A 188 -16.20 0.33 9.35
N MET A 189 -15.39 0.28 8.29
CA MET A 189 -15.84 0.58 6.92
C MET A 189 -16.97 -0.34 6.46
N THR A 190 -16.86 -1.63 6.78
CA THR A 190 -17.88 -2.64 6.44
C THR A 190 -19.18 -2.37 7.19
N ALA A 191 -19.12 -2.00 8.46
CA ALA A 191 -20.27 -1.64 9.27
C ALA A 191 -20.96 -0.37 8.72
N CYS A 192 -20.21 0.70 8.45
CA CYS A 192 -20.75 1.94 7.89
C CYS A 192 -21.44 1.69 6.54
N HIS A 193 -20.80 0.93 5.66
CA HIS A 193 -21.39 0.52 4.38
C HIS A 193 -22.68 -0.28 4.59
N ALA A 194 -22.68 -1.27 5.49
CA ALA A 194 -23.81 -2.14 5.73
C ALA A 194 -25.03 -1.38 6.27
N ILE A 195 -24.83 -0.51 7.26
CA ILE A 195 -25.87 0.35 7.85
C ILE A 195 -26.44 1.29 6.79
N THR A 196 -25.57 1.98 6.04
CA THR A 196 -25.98 2.93 4.99
C THR A 196 -26.86 2.25 3.92
N ASN A 197 -26.55 1.00 3.59
CA ASN A 197 -27.26 0.23 2.55
C ASN A 197 -28.35 -0.68 3.12
N ARG A 198 -28.67 -0.60 4.42
CA ARG A 198 -29.70 -1.42 5.09
C ARG A 198 -29.53 -2.92 4.83
N MET A 199 -28.28 -3.38 4.88
CA MET A 199 -27.92 -4.78 4.68
C MET A 199 -27.17 -5.34 5.89
N ALA A 200 -27.15 -6.66 6.04
CA ALA A 200 -26.33 -7.30 7.07
C ALA A 200 -24.83 -7.04 6.80
N ALA A 201 -24.09 -6.72 7.86
CA ALA A 201 -22.64 -6.63 7.79
C ALA A 201 -22.06 -8.03 7.48
N ARG A 202 -21.46 -8.16 6.31
CA ARG A 202 -20.74 -9.38 5.87
C ARG A 202 -19.33 -9.00 5.48
N GLY A 203 -18.40 -9.90 5.78
CA GLY A 203 -16.99 -9.73 5.43
C GLY A 203 -16.83 -9.39 3.94
N LYS A 204 -16.13 -8.29 3.69
CA LYS A 204 -15.83 -7.81 2.33
C LYS A 204 -14.57 -8.50 1.79
N ASN A 205 -14.49 -8.68 0.48
CA ASN A 205 -13.31 -9.26 -0.17
C ASN A 205 -12.25 -8.20 -0.49
N ASN A 206 -11.10 -8.61 -1.01
CA ASN A 206 -10.00 -7.70 -1.33
C ASN A 206 -10.36 -6.63 -2.37
N LEU A 207 -11.30 -6.90 -3.30
CA LEU A 207 -11.80 -5.91 -4.26
C LEU A 207 -12.40 -4.69 -3.56
N PHE A 208 -13.08 -4.89 -2.44
CA PHE A 208 -13.60 -3.80 -1.62
C PHE A 208 -12.51 -3.23 -0.69
N LYS A 209 -11.78 -4.09 0.02
CA LYS A 209 -10.80 -3.66 1.03
C LYS A 209 -9.72 -2.74 0.46
N CYS A 210 -9.21 -3.03 -0.74
CA CYS A 210 -8.17 -2.21 -1.37
C CYS A 210 -8.64 -0.82 -1.82
N LEU A 211 -9.95 -0.56 -1.81
CA LEU A 211 -10.53 0.76 -2.12
C LEU A 211 -10.74 1.62 -0.87
N CYS A 212 -10.48 1.07 0.33
CA CYS A 212 -10.56 1.81 1.57
C CYS A 212 -9.22 2.52 1.86
N VAL A 213 -9.27 3.83 2.12
CA VAL A 213 -8.10 4.65 2.42
C VAL A 213 -7.78 4.55 3.91
N PHE A 214 -6.76 3.76 4.24
CA PHE A 214 -6.28 3.59 5.60
C PHE A 214 -5.45 4.79 6.06
N CYS A 215 -5.97 5.57 7.00
CA CYS A 215 -5.29 6.73 7.55
C CYS A 215 -4.86 6.39 8.98
N PHE A 216 -3.55 6.34 9.24
CA PHE A 216 -3.05 5.86 10.53
C PHE A 216 -1.84 6.63 11.00
N THR A 217 -1.55 6.56 12.31
CA THR A 217 -0.38 7.20 12.91
C THR A 217 0.56 6.17 13.53
N THR A 218 1.84 6.51 13.56
CA THR A 218 2.88 5.64 14.09
C THR A 218 3.62 6.26 15.26
N ALA A 219 4.15 5.42 16.14
CA ALA A 219 5.04 5.84 17.20
C ALA A 219 6.17 4.84 17.45
N ARG A 220 7.28 5.37 17.98
CA ARG A 220 8.41 4.58 18.44
C ARG A 220 8.11 4.07 19.84
N GLU A 221 7.79 2.79 19.95
CA GLU A 221 7.43 2.15 21.21
C GLU A 221 8.26 0.90 21.45
N LEU A 222 8.46 0.58 22.73
CA LEU A 222 9.10 -0.67 23.12
C LEU A 222 8.16 -1.86 22.86
N ALA A 223 8.67 -2.86 22.15
CA ALA A 223 7.93 -4.08 21.84
C ALA A 223 8.77 -5.33 22.14
N GLY A 224 8.10 -6.42 22.52
CA GLY A 224 8.70 -7.68 22.96
C GLY A 224 8.26 -8.05 24.38
N THR A 225 8.11 -9.34 24.64
CA THR A 225 7.66 -9.88 25.93
C THR A 225 8.81 -10.00 26.92
N LYS A 226 9.92 -10.62 26.51
CA LYS A 226 11.11 -10.82 27.35
C LYS A 226 12.19 -9.75 27.13
N GLN A 227 12.50 -9.45 25.87
CA GLN A 227 13.42 -8.36 25.50
C GLN A 227 12.66 -7.28 24.75
N LYS A 228 12.54 -6.12 25.38
CA LYS A 228 11.88 -4.96 24.79
C LYS A 228 12.86 -4.20 23.91
N SER A 229 12.53 -4.07 22.62
CA SER A 229 13.29 -3.28 21.65
C SER A 229 12.41 -2.20 21.04
N PRO A 230 12.95 -1.02 20.69
CA PRO A 230 12.18 0.01 19.99
C PRO A 230 11.68 -0.50 18.63
N ALA A 231 10.40 -0.27 18.34
CA ALA A 231 9.75 -0.61 17.09
C ALA A 231 8.86 0.54 16.62
N CYS A 232 8.68 0.65 15.30
CA CYS A 232 7.64 1.49 14.70
C CYS A 232 6.30 0.77 14.81
N LYS A 233 5.46 1.17 15.76
CA LYS A 233 4.11 0.60 15.91
C LYS A 233 3.09 1.53 15.27
N VAL A 234 2.06 0.95 14.66
CA VAL A 234 0.82 1.70 14.41
C VAL A 234 0.11 1.81 15.75
N ILE A 235 -0.29 3.03 16.12
CA ILE A 235 -0.87 3.30 17.45
C ILE A 235 -2.32 3.77 17.38
N SER A 236 -2.76 4.26 16.22
CA SER A 236 -4.14 4.64 15.97
C SER A 236 -4.42 4.70 14.47
N HIS A 237 -5.70 4.68 14.12
CA HIS A 237 -6.21 4.99 12.79
C HIS A 237 -7.40 5.94 12.89
N GLU A 238 -7.70 6.64 11.80
CA GLU A 238 -8.91 7.44 11.70
C GLU A 238 -10.13 6.51 11.57
N VAL A 239 -11.11 6.70 12.45
CA VAL A 239 -12.30 5.84 12.52
C VAL A 239 -13.41 6.44 11.64
N PRO A 240 -13.85 5.75 10.58
CA PRO A 240 -14.94 6.22 9.73
C PRO A 240 -16.27 6.21 10.49
N THR A 241 -17.10 7.24 10.26
CA THR A 241 -18.47 7.35 10.78
C THR A 241 -19.50 7.21 9.67
N LEU A 242 -20.80 7.16 10.00
CA LEU A 242 -21.87 7.12 9.00
C LEU A 242 -21.86 8.34 8.07
N GLU A 243 -21.36 9.47 8.56
CA GLU A 243 -21.25 10.73 7.84
C GLU A 243 -19.97 10.81 7.00
N THR A 244 -18.88 10.19 7.47
CA THR A 244 -17.53 10.40 6.92
C THR A 244 -16.96 9.22 6.14
N TRP A 245 -17.51 8.01 6.26
CA TRP A 245 -16.91 6.79 5.68
C TRP A 245 -16.65 6.89 4.16
N LYS A 246 -17.49 7.62 3.42
CA LYS A 246 -17.31 7.81 1.97
C LYS A 246 -16.02 8.56 1.63
N GLN A 247 -15.52 9.40 2.53
CA GLN A 247 -14.24 10.11 2.37
C GLN A 247 -13.05 9.14 2.43
N TYR A 248 -13.24 7.96 3.01
CA TYR A 248 -12.25 6.90 3.08
C TYR A 248 -12.46 5.82 2.02
N PHE A 249 -13.24 6.09 0.96
CA PHE A 249 -13.57 5.10 -0.05
C PHE A 249 -13.43 5.66 -1.48
N VAL A 250 -12.42 5.19 -2.21
CA VAL A 250 -12.17 5.64 -3.60
C VAL A 250 -13.05 4.93 -4.63
N GLY A 251 -13.79 3.89 -4.22
CA GLY A 251 -14.55 3.02 -5.12
C GLY A 251 -15.75 3.68 -5.83
N PHE A 252 -16.17 4.87 -5.40
CA PHE A 252 -17.25 5.62 -6.07
C PHE A 252 -16.77 6.35 -7.33
N ASN A 253 -15.50 6.71 -7.39
CA ASN A 253 -14.89 7.24 -8.60
C ASN A 253 -14.47 6.06 -9.50
N LYS A 254 -15.09 5.95 -10.68
CA LYS A 254 -14.86 4.82 -11.61
C LYS A 254 -13.40 4.74 -12.07
N GLU A 255 -12.77 5.89 -12.34
CA GLU A 255 -11.39 5.97 -12.79
C GLU A 255 -10.43 5.54 -11.69
N ASN A 256 -10.58 6.08 -10.47
CA ASN A 256 -9.73 5.71 -9.34
C ASN A 256 -9.90 4.22 -8.99
N LYS A 257 -11.13 3.73 -8.96
CA LYS A 257 -11.40 2.30 -8.73
C LYS A 257 -10.67 1.41 -9.74
N GLN A 258 -10.74 1.77 -11.03
CA GLN A 258 -10.10 0.99 -12.09
C GLN A 258 -8.57 1.01 -11.96
N LYS A 259 -7.98 2.21 -11.78
CA LYS A 259 -6.54 2.37 -11.54
C LYS A 259 -6.05 1.52 -10.37
N VAL A 260 -6.78 1.54 -9.25
CA VAL A 260 -6.43 0.76 -8.05
C VAL A 260 -6.50 -0.74 -8.32
N TRP A 261 -7.53 -1.22 -9.03
CA TRP A 261 -7.66 -2.65 -9.33
C TRP A 261 -6.64 -3.15 -10.35
N GLU A 262 -6.31 -2.35 -11.37
CA GLU A 262 -5.27 -2.70 -12.35
C GLU A 262 -3.90 -2.77 -11.69
N ALA A 263 -3.58 -1.77 -10.87
CA ALA A 263 -2.25 -1.66 -10.27
C ALA A 263 -2.07 -2.59 -9.06
N LEU A 264 -3.05 -2.71 -8.15
CA LEU A 264 -2.98 -3.60 -6.98
C LEU A 264 -3.52 -5.00 -7.22
N GLN A 265 -4.09 -5.31 -8.39
CA GLN A 265 -4.58 -6.64 -8.78
C GLN A 265 -5.24 -7.45 -7.63
N PRO A 266 -6.22 -6.90 -6.90
CA PRO A 266 -6.71 -7.45 -5.64
C PRO A 266 -7.51 -8.75 -5.78
N ALA A 267 -7.86 -9.14 -7.00
CA ALA A 267 -8.51 -10.41 -7.32
C ALA A 267 -7.53 -11.59 -7.32
N GLN A 268 -6.22 -11.34 -7.38
CA GLN A 268 -5.24 -12.42 -7.32
C GLN A 268 -5.28 -13.13 -5.96
N PRO A 269 -5.10 -14.47 -5.93
CA PRO A 269 -5.02 -15.20 -4.69
C PRO A 269 -3.81 -14.77 -3.87
N LEU A 270 -3.89 -14.94 -2.55
CA LEU A 270 -2.75 -14.73 -1.68
C LEU A 270 -1.63 -15.73 -2.04
N LEU A 271 -0.42 -15.21 -2.17
CA LEU A 271 0.78 -16.01 -2.31
C LEU A 271 1.07 -16.69 -0.97
N ILE A 272 1.07 -18.01 -0.98
CA ILE A 272 1.49 -18.83 0.16
C ILE A 272 2.77 -19.51 -0.31
N PRO A 273 3.94 -19.16 0.25
CA PRO A 273 5.16 -19.89 -0.05
C PRO A 273 4.90 -21.37 0.27
N GLU A 274 5.04 -22.23 -0.73
CA GLU A 274 5.04 -23.67 -0.49
C GLU A 274 6.13 -23.96 0.53
N HIS A 275 5.86 -24.85 1.49
CA HIS A 275 6.93 -25.43 2.29
C HIS A 275 8.01 -25.88 1.29
N GLN A 276 9.24 -25.40 1.42
CA GLN A 276 10.37 -26.16 0.92
C GLN A 276 10.39 -27.46 1.73
N ALA A 277 9.54 -28.41 1.33
CA ALA A 277 9.57 -29.76 1.82
C ALA A 277 10.97 -30.24 1.46
N ASN A 278 11.76 -30.48 2.50
CA ASN A 278 13.06 -31.09 2.40
C ASN A 278 12.93 -32.34 1.49
N PRO A 279 13.65 -32.46 0.37
CA PRO A 279 13.45 -33.56 -0.60
C PRO A 279 13.71 -34.97 -0.04
N ASN A 280 14.06 -35.09 1.25
CA ASN A 280 14.35 -36.36 1.93
C ASN A 280 13.17 -36.99 2.69
N THR A 281 11.99 -36.37 2.77
CA THR A 281 10.79 -37.08 3.24
C THR A 281 9.99 -37.62 2.06
N ARG A 282 10.54 -38.64 1.39
CA ARG A 282 9.69 -39.62 0.71
C ARG A 282 8.84 -40.27 1.79
N HIS A 283 7.54 -40.05 1.74
CA HIS A 283 6.58 -40.94 2.37
C HIS A 283 6.89 -42.36 1.92
N GLN A 284 7.51 -43.15 2.80
CA GLN A 284 7.45 -44.59 2.70
C GLN A 284 5.99 -44.97 2.92
N LEU A 285 5.31 -45.32 1.83
CA LEU A 285 4.08 -46.09 1.90
C LEU A 285 4.39 -47.35 2.72
N PRO A 286 3.56 -47.73 3.70
CA PRO A 286 3.75 -48.99 4.41
C PRO A 286 3.69 -50.12 3.40
N SER A 287 4.74 -50.94 3.38
CA SER A 287 4.83 -52.17 2.59
C SER A 287 3.66 -53.07 2.96
N ALA A 288 2.85 -53.44 1.97
CA ALA A 288 1.80 -54.43 2.12
C ALA A 288 2.39 -55.76 2.58
N SER A 289 2.13 -56.12 3.83
CA SER A 289 2.42 -57.44 4.35
C SER A 289 1.60 -58.47 3.56
N SER A 290 2.29 -59.37 2.89
CA SER A 290 1.74 -60.53 2.20
C SER A 290 0.93 -61.39 3.17
N VAL A 291 -0.34 -61.58 2.89
CA VAL A 291 -1.20 -62.60 3.49
C VAL A 291 -0.68 -63.97 3.04
N GLN A 292 -0.13 -64.75 3.96
CA GLN A 292 0.10 -66.18 3.76
C GLN A 292 -1.16 -66.93 4.23
N HIS A 293 -1.80 -67.63 3.30
CA HIS A 293 -2.75 -68.70 3.61
C HIS A 293 -1.98 -69.90 4.18
N PRO A 294 -2.45 -70.55 5.26
CA PRO A 294 -2.05 -71.91 5.57
C PRO A 294 -3.01 -72.88 4.88
N ASP A 295 -2.43 -73.77 4.07
CA ASP A 295 -3.00 -75.08 3.80
C ASP A 295 -2.72 -76.00 5.00
N TYR A 296 -3.75 -76.81 5.32
CA TYR A 296 -3.88 -77.84 6.37
C TYR A 296 -4.30 -77.40 7.77
#